data_AF-A0A5K1G3G4-F1
#
_entry.id   AF-A0A5K1G3G4-F1
#
_cell.length_a   1.000
_cell.length_b   1.000
_cell.length_c   1.000
_cell.angle_alpha   90.00
_cell.angle_beta   90.00
_cell.angle_gamma   90.00
#
_symmetry.space_group_name_H-M   'P 1'
#
loop_
_entity.id
_entity.type
_entity.pdbx_description
1 polymer ?
#
loop_
_entity_poly.entity_id
_entity_poly.type
_entity_poly.pdbx_seq_one_letter_code
_entity_poly.pdbx_strand_id
1 'polypeptide(L)' 'AYLPSETPEGLKYLREKELKEIRGDGSGTRKLTDRIFDFDVYNDLGNPDQGRNMQRPTLGGEEIPYPRRCRTGRPPTDS' A
#
# COMPACT_ATOMS: atom_id res chain seq x y z
N ALA A 1 27.40 -4.48 -2.75
CA ALA A 1 26.21 -3.71 -2.36
C ALA A 1 26.69 -2.44 -1.65
N TYR A 2 26.08 -1.28 -1.90
CA TYR A 2 26.52 0.02 -1.34
C TYR A 2 25.49 0.56 -0.34
N LEU A 3 25.96 1.07 0.80
CA LEU A 3 25.12 1.88 1.69
C LEU A 3 24.66 3.17 0.97
N PRO A 4 23.57 3.82 1.42
CA PRO A 4 23.13 5.08 0.82
C PRO A 4 24.25 6.14 0.77
N SER A 5 25.06 6.24 1.83
CA SER A 5 26.21 7.15 1.93
C SER A 5 27.37 6.83 0.98
N GLU A 6 27.46 5.59 0.49
CA GLU A 6 28.54 5.09 -0.36
C GLU A 6 28.12 5.01 -1.84
N THR A 7 26.90 5.45 -2.18
CA THR A 7 26.42 5.41 -3.56
C THR A 7 27.25 6.39 -4.40
N PRO A 8 27.86 5.96 -5.53
CA PRO A 8 28.63 6.84 -6.40
C PRO A 8 27.81 8.05 -6.85
N GLU A 9 28.44 9.23 -6.93
CA GLU A 9 27.75 10.51 -7.15
C GLU A 9 26.84 10.48 -8.38
N GLY A 10 27.32 9.92 -9.50
CA GLY A 10 26.54 9.81 -10.74
C GLY A 10 25.32 8.88 -10.68
N LEU A 11 25.21 8.03 -9.64
CA LEU A 11 24.10 7.08 -9.47
C LEU A 11 23.12 7.49 -8.37
N LYS A 12 23.45 8.48 -7.52
CA LYS A 12 22.59 8.92 -6.41
C LYS A 12 21.21 9.33 -6.90
N TYR A 13 21.15 10.15 -7.95
CA TYR A 13 19.90 10.58 -8.55
C TYR A 13 19.04 9.40 -9.05
N LEU A 14 19.65 8.43 -9.74
CA LEU A 14 18.93 7.26 -10.25
C LEU A 14 18.40 6.39 -9.13
N ARG A 15 19.19 6.19 -8.06
CA ARG A 15 18.77 5.47 -6.86
C ARG A 15 17.57 6.13 -6.20
N GLU A 16 17.61 7.45 -6.00
CA GLU A 16 16.50 8.19 -5.41
C GLU A 16 15.25 8.18 -6.29
N LYS A 17 15.42 8.30 -7.61
CA LYS A 17 14.33 8.24 -8.58
C LYS A 17 13.62 6.89 -8.53
N GLU A 18 14.36 5.79 -8.57
CA GLU A 18 13.79 4.44 -8.47
C GLU A 18 13.03 4.24 -7.15
N LEU A 19 13.58 4.72 -6.03
CA LEU A 19 12.90 4.66 -4.73
C LEU A 19 11.58 5.44 -4.70
N LYS A 20 11.51 6.59 -5.38
CA LYS A 20 10.27 7.37 -5.53
C LYS A 20 9.25 6.64 -6.38
N GLU A 21 9.69 6.04 -7.50
CA GLU A 21 8.81 5.26 -8.38
C GLU A 21 8.23 4.02 -7.67
N ILE A 22 9.05 3.32 -6.87
CA ILE A 22 8.62 2.16 -6.08
C ILE A 22 7.66 2.55 -4.95
N ARG A 23 7.76 3.76 -4.39
CA ARG A 23 6.81 4.24 -3.36
C ARG A 23 5.46 4.63 -3.97
N GLY A 24 5.46 5.15 -5.19
CA GLY A 24 4.27 5.69 -5.83
C GLY A 24 3.77 6.99 -5.18
N ASP A 25 2.52 7.34 -5.50
CA ASP A 25 1.89 8.62 -5.17
C ASP A 25 0.79 8.51 -4.09
N GLY A 26 0.54 7.32 -3.55
CA GLY A 26 -0.52 7.09 -2.58
C GLY A 26 -1.94 7.12 -3.19
N SER A 27 -2.09 7.08 -4.52
CA SER A 27 -3.39 7.13 -5.22
C SER A 27 -3.60 5.90 -6.12
N GLY A 28 -4.78 5.77 -6.74
CA GLY A 28 -5.10 4.77 -7.77
C GLY A 28 -5.19 3.30 -7.34
N THR A 29 -5.75 2.47 -8.23
CA THR A 29 -5.83 1.00 -8.10
C THR A 29 -4.56 0.35 -8.62
N ARG A 30 -4.00 -0.63 -7.88
CA ARG A 30 -2.81 -1.38 -8.30
C ARG A 30 -3.11 -2.32 -9.45
N LYS A 31 -2.23 -2.31 -10.45
CA LYS A 31 -2.23 -3.26 -11.58
C LYS A 31 -1.22 -4.37 -11.36
N LEU A 32 -1.38 -5.47 -12.09
CA LEU A 32 -0.46 -6.62 -12.01
C LEU A 32 1.00 -6.26 -12.34
N THR A 33 1.20 -5.27 -13.20
CA THR A 33 2.52 -4.80 -13.63
C THR A 33 3.13 -3.72 -12.72
N ASP A 34 2.38 -3.21 -11.74
CA ASP A 34 2.86 -2.14 -10.86
C ASP A 34 3.90 -2.68 -9.88
N ARG A 35 4.98 -1.92 -9.68
CA ARG A 35 6.01 -2.18 -8.65
C ARG A 35 5.92 -1.17 -7.51
N ILE A 36 4.70 -0.76 -7.17
CA ILE A 36 4.41 0.26 -6.17
C ILE A 36 4.12 -0.43 -4.84
N PHE A 37 4.84 -0.05 -3.79
CA PHE A 37 4.70 -0.58 -2.44
C PHE A 37 4.26 0.54 -1.50
N ASP A 38 3.06 0.38 -0.97
CA ASP A 38 2.40 1.31 -0.07
C ASP A 38 1.54 0.54 0.94
N PHE A 39 1.11 1.22 2.00
CA PHE A 39 0.46 0.59 3.15
C PHE A 39 -1.02 0.93 3.26
N ASP A 40 -1.77 0.02 3.86
CA ASP A 40 -3.20 0.18 4.11
C ASP A 40 -3.63 -0.66 5.33
N VAL A 41 -4.84 -0.42 5.83
CA VAL A 41 -5.47 -1.20 6.90
C VAL A 41 -6.19 -2.43 6.34
N TYR A 42 -6.58 -3.36 7.21
CA TYR A 42 -7.42 -4.50 6.83
C TYR A 42 -8.89 -4.10 6.84
N ASN A 43 -9.30 -3.37 5.82
CA ASN A 43 -10.68 -3.02 5.49
C ASN A 43 -11.27 -3.87 4.36
N ASP A 44 -10.51 -4.86 3.88
CA ASP A 44 -10.83 -5.66 2.69
C ASP A 44 -11.15 -7.14 2.98
N LEU A 45 -11.43 -7.46 4.25
CA LEU A 45 -11.80 -8.81 4.69
C LEU A 45 -13.31 -9.09 4.62
N GLY A 46 -14.12 -8.04 4.71
CA GLY A 46 -15.59 -8.14 4.66
C GLY A 46 -16.13 -7.97 3.24
N ASN A 47 -17.38 -8.37 3.05
CA ASN A 47 -18.12 -8.11 1.82
C ASN A 47 -19.58 -7.69 2.13
N PRO A 48 -19.80 -6.45 2.62
CA PRO A 48 -21.14 -5.96 2.97
C PRO A 48 -22.16 -6.03 1.82
N ASP A 49 -21.71 -5.91 0.57
CA ASP A 49 -22.58 -5.95 -0.62
C ASP A 49 -23.26 -7.32 -0.81
N GLN A 50 -22.65 -8.40 -0.29
CA GLN A 50 -23.24 -9.75 -0.29
C GLN A 50 -24.15 -10.03 0.92
N GLY A 51 -24.23 -9.10 1.87
CA GLY A 51 -25.11 -9.19 3.04
C GLY A 51 -24.45 -8.82 4.36
N ARG A 52 -25.28 -8.46 5.36
CA ARG A 52 -24.83 -8.01 6.69
C ARG A 52 -23.98 -9.04 7.43
N ASN A 53 -24.20 -10.33 7.22
CA ASN A 53 -23.43 -11.42 7.82
C ASN A 53 -21.96 -11.48 7.33
N MET A 54 -21.66 -10.86 6.19
CA MET A 54 -20.32 -10.77 5.62
C MET A 54 -19.56 -9.51 6.03
N GLN A 55 -20.17 -8.63 6.84
CA GLN A 55 -19.48 -7.46 7.39
C GLN A 55 -18.37 -7.89 8.37
N ARG A 56 -17.24 -7.19 8.30
CA ARG A 56 -16.10 -7.37 9.21
C ARG A 56 -15.63 -5.99 9.67
N PRO A 57 -15.20 -5.84 10.93
CA PRO A 57 -14.60 -4.59 11.38
C PRO A 57 -13.27 -4.36 10.67
N THR A 58 -12.92 -3.10 10.47
CA THR A 58 -11.60 -2.71 9.97
C THR A 58 -10.55 -2.99 11.04
N LEU A 59 -9.47 -3.70 10.68
CA LEU A 59 -8.34 -3.93 11.59
C LEU A 59 -7.20 -2.97 11.24
N GLY A 60 -6.81 -2.14 12.21
CA GLY A 60 -5.83 -1.07 12.09
C GLY A 60 -6.40 0.26 12.57
N GLY A 61 -5.52 1.14 13.04
CA GLY A 61 -5.91 2.42 13.67
C GLY A 61 -5.65 2.38 15.17
N GLU A 62 -6.26 3.31 15.90
CA GLU A 62 -6.11 3.39 17.36
C GLU A 62 -7.10 2.46 18.09
N GLU A 63 -8.32 2.31 17.57
CA GLU A 63 -9.38 1.52 18.22
C GLU A 63 -9.11 0.01 18.17
N ILE A 64 -8.66 -0.50 17.01
CA ILE A 64 -8.29 -1.91 16.82
C ILE A 64 -6.88 -1.96 16.22
N PRO A 65 -5.82 -1.80 17.01
CA PRO A 65 -4.45 -1.78 16.50
C PRO A 65 -4.10 -3.08 15.78
N TYR A 66 -3.57 -2.94 14.57
CA TYR A 66 -3.16 -4.09 13.75
C TYR A 66 -2.04 -3.68 12.78
N PRO A 67 -1.13 -4.61 12.41
CA PRO A 67 -0.15 -4.37 11.36
C PRO A 67 -0.80 -3.90 10.07
N ARG A 68 -0.10 -3.06 9.32
CA ARG A 68 -0.54 -2.62 7.98
C ARG A 68 -0.27 -3.72 6.96
N ARG A 69 -1.09 -3.75 5.91
CA ARG A 69 -0.91 -4.61 4.72
C ARG A 69 -0.46 -3.81 3.51
N CYS A 70 -0.10 -4.50 2.43
CA CYS A 70 0.14 -3.86 1.13
C CYS A 70 -1.16 -3.25 0.58
N ARG A 71 -1.09 -2.01 0.11
CA ARG A 71 -2.22 -1.27 -0.46
C ARG A 71 -2.60 -1.79 -1.84
N THR A 72 -3.89 -2.09 -2.06
CA THR A 72 -4.43 -2.50 -3.37
C THR A 72 -5.12 -1.37 -4.12
N GLY A 73 -5.66 -0.37 -3.40
CA GLY A 73 -6.37 0.77 -3.99
C GLY A 73 -7.67 0.40 -4.69
N ARG A 74 -8.24 -0.79 -4.43
CA ARG A 74 -9.59 -1.13 -4.90
C ARG A 74 -10.61 -0.16 -4.29
N PRO A 75 -11.68 0.18 -5.03
CA PRO A 75 -12.74 1.03 -4.49
C PRO A 75 -13.38 0.35 -3.27
N PRO A 76 -13.93 1.15 -2.33
CA PRO A 76 -14.74 0.61 -1.25
C PRO A 76 -15.99 -0.07 -1.81
N THR A 77 -16.61 -0.91 -0.98
CA THR A 77 -17.95 -1.44 -1.26
C THR A 77 -18.99 -0.33 -1.27
N ASP A 78 -20.09 -0.54 -1.99
CA ASP A 78 -21.14 0.47 -2.15
C ASP A 78 -22.03 0.59 -0.89
N SER A 79 -22.02 -0.45 -0.03
CA SER A 79 -22.94 -0.63 1.11
C SER A 79 -22.32 -0.40 2.49
#